data_AF-A0A961BK15-F1
#
_entry.id   AF-A0A961BK15-F1
#
_cell.length_a   1.000
_cell.length_b   1.000
_cell.length_c   1.000
_cell.angle_alpha   90.00
_cell.angle_beta   90.00
_cell.angle_gamma   90.00
#
_symmetry.space_group_name_H-M   'P 1'
#
loop_
_entity.id
_entity.type
_entity.pdbx_description
1 polymer ?
#
loop_
_entity_poly.entity_id
_entity_poly.type
_entity_poly.pdbx_seq_one_letter_code
_entity_poly.pdbx_strand_id
1 'polypeptide(L)'
;MSATEAPVTKLSRDQLIQRERDEAWIGDAILSLCAREWILARRGSLDGVMLERMTSNQFLSCLGNPTTVESRIGLIYRDGGIAAVREWFEATLVPLYEKQEKKRRRGR
;
A
#
# COMPACT_ATOMS: atom_id res chain seq x y z
N MET A 1 22.55 -38.41 -18.75
CA MET A 1 21.21 -37.79 -18.77
C MET A 1 21.39 -36.34 -18.36
N SER A 2 21.49 -35.43 -19.33
CA SER A 2 21.76 -34.01 -19.08
C SER A 2 20.43 -33.31 -18.86
N ALA A 3 20.19 -32.79 -17.66
CA ALA A 3 19.11 -31.86 -17.40
C ALA A 3 19.52 -30.49 -17.97
N THR A 4 18.82 -30.06 -19.00
CA THR A 4 18.95 -28.72 -19.57
C THR A 4 18.36 -27.73 -18.57
N GLU A 5 19.20 -27.04 -17.81
CA GLU A 5 18.77 -25.87 -17.03
C GLU A 5 18.34 -24.78 -18.03
N ALA A 6 17.04 -24.49 -18.06
CA ALA A 6 16.52 -23.37 -18.83
C ALA A 6 17.11 -22.05 -18.29
N PRO A 7 17.53 -21.10 -19.14
CA PRO A 7 18.08 -19.85 -18.67
C PRO A 7 16.98 -19.03 -17.98
N VAL A 8 17.17 -18.72 -16.69
CA VAL A 8 16.38 -17.73 -15.98
C VAL A 8 16.66 -16.37 -16.62
N THR A 9 15.81 -15.95 -17.55
CA THR A 9 15.98 -14.69 -18.28
C THR A 9 15.70 -13.51 -17.34
N LYS A 10 16.72 -12.65 -17.18
CA LYS A 10 16.64 -11.40 -16.40
C LYS A 10 15.66 -10.45 -17.07
N LEU A 11 14.66 -9.95 -16.34
CA LEU A 11 13.68 -8.98 -16.87
C LEU A 11 14.38 -7.69 -17.32
N SER A 12 13.89 -7.09 -18.42
CA SER A 12 14.34 -5.78 -18.86
C SER A 12 13.90 -4.70 -17.88
N ARG A 13 14.55 -3.53 -17.94
CA ARG A 13 14.17 -2.36 -17.12
C ARG A 13 12.70 -1.97 -17.34
N ASP A 14 12.26 -1.97 -18.58
CA ASP A 14 10.88 -1.59 -18.94
C ASP A 14 9.87 -2.61 -18.39
N GLN A 15 10.21 -3.90 -18.42
CA GLN A 15 9.38 -4.96 -17.83
C GLN A 15 9.30 -4.83 -16.31
N LEU A 16 10.38 -4.44 -15.64
CA LEU A 16 10.38 -4.19 -14.20
C LEU A 16 9.50 -2.99 -13.82
N ILE A 17 9.58 -1.90 -14.60
CA ILE A 17 8.74 -0.71 -14.42
C ILE A 17 7.27 -1.06 -14.62
N GLN A 18 6.95 -1.83 -15.68
CA GLN A 18 5.58 -2.23 -15.93
C GLN A 18 5.04 -3.12 -14.80
N ARG A 19 5.85 -4.08 -14.35
CA ARG A 19 5.48 -4.93 -13.21
C ARG A 19 5.22 -4.09 -11.96
N GLU A 20 6.08 -3.13 -11.62
CA GLU A 20 5.86 -2.26 -10.45
C GLU A 20 4.54 -1.49 -10.56
N ARG A 21 4.19 -1.01 -11.76
CA ARG A 21 2.91 -0.32 -11.98
C ARG A 21 1.71 -1.25 -11.84
N ASP A 22 1.80 -2.45 -12.40
CA ASP A 22 0.74 -3.45 -12.29
C ASP A 22 0.50 -3.84 -10.82
N GLU A 23 1.58 -4.01 -10.04
CA GLU A 23 1.52 -4.19 -8.60
C GLU A 23 0.89 -2.99 -7.90
N ALA A 24 1.29 -1.77 -8.27
CA ALA A 24 0.79 -0.54 -7.67
C ALA A 24 -0.72 -0.35 -7.89
N TRP A 25 -1.25 -0.67 -9.08
CA TRP A 25 -2.68 -0.59 -9.34
C TRP A 25 -3.50 -1.53 -8.45
N ILE A 26 -3.01 -2.75 -8.21
CA ILE A 26 -3.64 -3.68 -7.26
C ILE A 26 -3.50 -3.13 -5.84
N GLY A 27 -2.31 -2.65 -5.49
CA GLY A 27 -2.02 -2.08 -4.19
C GLY A 27 -2.88 -0.88 -3.82
N ASP A 28 -3.13 0.04 -4.74
CA ASP A 28 -3.99 1.21 -4.54
C ASP A 28 -5.43 0.78 -4.23
N ALA A 29 -5.99 -0.16 -4.99
CA ALA A 29 -7.34 -0.68 -4.73
C ALA A 29 -7.45 -1.31 -3.32
N ILE A 30 -6.43 -2.05 -2.91
CA ILE A 30 -6.37 -2.70 -1.60
C ILE A 30 -6.15 -1.69 -0.48
N LEU A 31 -5.24 -0.73 -0.66
CA LEU A 31 -5.03 0.38 0.27
C LEU A 31 -6.35 1.12 0.52
N SER A 32 -7.07 1.41 -0.57
CA SER A 32 -8.40 2.00 -0.55
C SER A 32 -9.42 1.17 0.25
N LEU A 33 -9.41 -0.16 0.10
CA LEU A 33 -10.29 -1.05 0.86
C LEU A 33 -9.96 -1.02 2.36
N CYS A 34 -8.70 -1.32 2.72
CA CYS A 34 -8.24 -1.34 4.11
C CYS A 34 -8.50 0.00 4.81
N ALA A 35 -8.29 1.11 4.09
CA ALA A 35 -8.56 2.45 4.59
C ALA A 35 -10.04 2.66 4.94
N ARG A 36 -10.95 2.26 4.03
CA ARG A 36 -12.40 2.36 4.26
C ARG A 36 -12.84 1.48 5.44
N GLU A 37 -12.36 0.24 5.51
CA GLU A 37 -12.67 -0.68 6.60
C GLU A 37 -12.23 -0.11 7.95
N TRP A 38 -10.99 0.41 8.03
CA TRP A 38 -10.46 1.01 9.25
C TRP A 38 -11.26 2.26 9.68
N ILE A 39 -11.62 3.13 8.73
CA ILE A 39 -12.42 4.33 9.02
C ILE A 39 -13.82 3.94 9.50
N LEU A 40 -14.48 3.01 8.83
CA LEU A 40 -15.82 2.54 9.21
C LEU A 40 -15.82 1.92 10.60
N ALA A 41 -14.84 1.05 10.90
CA ALA A 41 -14.68 0.44 12.21
C ALA A 41 -14.48 1.49 13.33
N ARG A 42 -13.77 2.58 13.03
CA ARG A 42 -13.43 3.61 14.02
C ARG A 42 -14.51 4.68 14.21
N ARG A 43 -15.22 5.04 13.15
CA ARG A 43 -16.11 6.22 13.10
C ARG A 43 -17.60 5.84 13.03
N GLY A 44 -17.91 4.60 12.66
CA GLY A 44 -19.28 4.15 12.37
C GLY A 44 -19.83 4.67 11.04
N SER A 45 -19.08 5.50 10.32
CA SER A 45 -19.43 6.05 8.99
C SER A 45 -18.16 6.39 8.22
N LEU A 46 -18.27 6.51 6.89
CA LEU A 46 -17.12 6.85 6.06
C LEU A 46 -16.83 8.36 6.13
N ASP A 47 -15.65 8.71 6.63
CA ASP A 47 -15.10 10.06 6.63
C ASP A 47 -14.22 10.26 5.39
N GLY A 48 -14.76 10.92 4.36
CA GLY A 48 -14.07 11.12 3.07
C GLY A 48 -12.77 11.91 3.18
N VAL A 49 -12.69 12.86 4.11
CA VAL A 49 -11.48 13.65 4.35
C VAL A 49 -10.40 12.79 5.00
N MET A 50 -10.78 11.90 5.94
CA MET A 50 -9.83 10.93 6.50
C MET A 50 -9.31 9.97 5.42
N LEU A 51 -10.21 9.46 4.57
CA LEU A 51 -9.87 8.54 3.48
C LEU A 51 -8.85 9.18 2.54
N GLU A 52 -9.16 10.37 2.00
CA GLU A 52 -8.29 11.09 1.08
C GLU A 52 -6.89 11.30 1.69
N ARG A 53 -6.82 11.73 2.94
CA ARG A 53 -5.54 11.96 3.62
C ARG A 53 -4.74 10.68 3.76
N MET A 54 -5.38 9.57 4.12
CA MET A 54 -4.72 8.31 4.41
C MET A 54 -4.28 7.57 3.14
N THR A 55 -4.85 7.89 1.98
CA THR A 55 -4.47 7.30 0.69
C THR A 55 -3.73 8.28 -0.23
N SER A 56 -3.54 9.53 0.17
CA SER A 56 -2.87 10.54 -0.67
C SER A 56 -1.40 10.23 -0.91
N ASN A 57 -0.90 10.55 -2.11
CA ASN A 57 0.53 10.53 -2.42
C ASN A 57 1.37 11.35 -1.43
N GLN A 58 0.84 12.46 -0.91
CA GLN A 58 1.53 13.27 0.10
C GLN A 58 1.77 12.47 1.39
N PHE A 59 0.78 11.71 1.84
CA PHE A 59 0.91 10.85 3.00
C PHE A 59 1.83 9.66 2.71
N LEU A 60 1.64 8.95 1.60
CA LEU A 60 2.48 7.80 1.22
C LEU A 60 3.95 8.19 1.02
N SER A 61 4.21 9.42 0.58
CA SER A 61 5.57 9.99 0.47
C SER A 61 6.33 10.04 1.80
N CYS A 62 5.64 9.95 2.94
CA CYS A 62 6.27 9.86 4.25
C CYS A 62 6.84 8.45 4.54
N LEU A 63 6.44 7.43 3.77
CA LEU A 63 7.00 6.07 3.82
C LEU A 63 8.01 5.81 2.69
N GLY A 64 7.81 6.41 1.52
CA GLY A 64 8.66 6.23 0.35
C GLY A 64 7.98 6.73 -0.91
N ASN A 65 8.50 6.40 -2.09
CA ASN A 65 7.82 6.72 -3.35
C ASN A 65 6.39 6.10 -3.34
N PRO A 66 5.32 6.87 -3.58
CA PRO A 66 3.94 6.37 -3.50
C PRO A 66 3.69 5.11 -4.33
N THR A 67 4.14 5.09 -5.59
CA THR A 67 3.99 3.93 -6.48
C THR A 67 4.72 2.70 -5.96
N THR A 68 5.91 2.87 -5.36
CA THR A 68 6.64 1.77 -4.73
C THR A 68 5.93 1.28 -3.47
N VAL A 69 5.29 2.16 -2.69
CA VAL A 69 4.49 1.79 -1.51
C VAL A 69 3.26 1.00 -1.92
N GLU A 70 2.52 1.47 -2.93
CA GLU A 70 1.37 0.76 -3.50
C GLU A 70 1.80 -0.59 -4.09
N SER A 71 2.88 -0.63 -4.86
CA SER A 71 3.45 -1.88 -5.39
C SER A 71 3.78 -2.89 -4.30
N ARG A 72 4.35 -2.43 -3.18
CA ARG A 72 4.58 -3.29 -2.01
C ARG A 72 3.28 -3.85 -1.43
N ILE A 73 2.21 -3.06 -1.38
CA ILE A 73 0.89 -3.54 -0.93
C ILE A 73 0.37 -4.62 -1.88
N GLY A 74 0.50 -4.41 -3.20
CA GLY A 74 0.15 -5.41 -4.22
C GLY A 74 0.91 -6.73 -4.04
N LEU A 75 2.21 -6.65 -3.77
CA LEU A 75 3.06 -7.83 -3.50
C LEU A 75 2.64 -8.56 -2.23
N ILE A 76 2.44 -7.85 -1.11
CA ILE A 76 1.98 -8.45 0.16
C ILE A 76 0.64 -9.18 -0.05
N TYR A 77 -0.26 -8.59 -0.85
CA TYR A 77 -1.53 -9.22 -1.18
C TYR A 77 -1.36 -10.50 -1.99
N ARG A 78 -0.47 -10.53 -3.00
CA ARG A 78 -0.25 -11.74 -3.79
C ARG A 78 0.29 -12.89 -2.94
N ASP A 79 1.18 -12.58 -2.00
CA ASP A 79 1.88 -13.58 -1.22
C ASP A 79 1.06 -14.06 0.00
N GLY A 80 0.34 -13.15 0.65
CA GLY A 80 -0.35 -13.42 1.93
C GLY A 80 -1.83 -13.06 1.97
N GLY A 81 -2.40 -12.64 0.83
CA GLY A 81 -3.79 -12.22 0.74
C GLY A 81 -4.12 -10.96 1.54
N ILE A 82 -5.42 -10.67 1.67
CA ILE A 82 -5.90 -9.46 2.34
C ILE A 82 -5.53 -9.41 3.84
N ALA A 83 -5.41 -10.57 4.49
CA ALA A 83 -5.05 -10.66 5.91
C ALA A 83 -3.65 -10.11 6.18
N ALA A 84 -2.66 -10.51 5.36
CA ALA A 84 -1.29 -10.00 5.47
C ALA A 84 -1.20 -8.49 5.20
N VAL A 85 -2.01 -7.98 4.26
CA VAL A 85 -2.07 -6.53 4.02
C VAL A 85 -2.67 -5.79 5.21
N ARG A 86 -3.73 -6.30 5.82
CA ARG A 86 -4.34 -5.68 7.02
C ARG A 86 -3.35 -5.63 8.18
N GLU A 87 -2.61 -6.70 8.43
CA GLU A 87 -1.55 -6.71 9.44
C GLU A 87 -0.47 -5.65 9.16
N TRP A 88 0.03 -5.60 7.92
CA TRP A 88 1.01 -4.58 7.53
C TRP A 88 0.46 -3.16 7.63
N PHE A 89 -0.79 -2.94 7.21
CA PHE A 89 -1.50 -1.67 7.26
C PHE A 89 -1.63 -1.16 8.70
N GLU A 90 -2.07 -2.03 9.62
CA GLU A 90 -2.20 -1.70 11.04
C GLU A 90 -0.85 -1.47 11.73
N ALA A 91 0.18 -2.24 11.37
CA ALA A 91 1.52 -2.08 11.93
C ALA A 91 2.26 -0.85 11.40
N THR A 92 1.98 -0.44 10.16
CA THR A 92 2.79 0.56 9.43
C THR A 92 2.05 1.87 9.17
N LEU A 93 0.89 1.81 8.49
CA LEU A 93 0.18 3.00 8.02
C LEU A 93 -0.60 3.67 9.16
N VAL A 94 -1.32 2.89 9.98
CA VAL A 94 -2.16 3.44 11.06
C VAL A 94 -1.36 4.28 12.07
N PRO A 95 -0.22 3.81 12.62
CA PRO A 95 0.53 4.58 13.62
C PRO A 95 1.10 5.88 13.02
N LEU A 96 1.54 5.84 11.76
CA LEU A 96 2.02 7.01 11.04
C LEU A 96 0.90 8.03 10.82
N TYR A 97 -0.26 7.56 10.34
CA TYR A 97 -1.43 8.40 10.12
C TYR A 97 -1.89 9.09 11.40
N GLU A 98 -2.07 8.33 12.49
CA GLU A 98 -2.48 8.88 13.77
C GLU A 98 -1.48 9.91 14.32
N LYS A 99 -0.17 9.68 14.14
CA LYS A 99 0.87 10.65 14.51
C LYS A 99 0.74 11.95 13.74
N GLN A 100 0.44 11.90 12.43
CA GLN A 100 0.24 13.11 11.62
C GLN A 100 -1.06 13.84 12.01
N GLU A 101 -2.16 13.13 12.21
CA GLU A 101 -3.43 13.73 12.62
C GLU A 101 -3.33 14.39 13.99
N LYS A 102 -2.62 13.78 14.95
CA LYS A 102 -2.33 14.42 16.26
C LYS A 102 -1.57 15.75 16.08
N LYS A 103 -0.60 15.82 15.16
CA LYS A 103 0.12 17.07 14.86
C LYS A 103 -0.79 18.11 14.21
N ARG A 104 -1.62 17.72 13.25
CA ARG A 104 -2.57 18.64 12.57
C ARG A 104 -3.57 19.26 13.54
N ARG A 105 -4.05 18.50 14.52
CA ARG A 105 -4.96 19.00 15.57
C ARG A 105 -4.33 19.98 16.54
N ARG A 106 -3.00 19.92 16.74
CA ARG A 106 -2.26 20.82 17.64
C ARG A 106 -1.84 22.13 16.97
N GLY A 107 -1.68 22.12 15.65
CA GLY A 107 -1.30 23.31 14.86
C GLY A 107 -2.49 24.15 14.39
N ARG A 108 -3.69 23.87 14.91
CA ARG A 108 -4.92 24.61 14.66
C ARG A 108 -5.43 25.15 15.98
#